data_AF-A0A8T4P640-F1
#
_entry.id   AF-A0A8T4P640-F1
#
_cell.length_a   1.000
_cell.length_b   1.000
_cell.length_c   1.000
_cell.angle_alpha   90.00
_cell.angle_beta   90.00
_cell.angle_gamma   90.00
#
_symmetry.space_group_name_H-M   'P 1'
#
loop_
_entity.id
_entity.type
_entity.pdbx_description
1 polymer ?
#
loop_
_entity_poly.entity_id
_entity_poly.type
_entity_poly.pdbx_seq_one_letter_code
_entity_poly.pdbx_strand_id
1 'polypeptide(L)' 'MPTNIILKDETFFLLKMMAQEFGTESYDKTIRKLIREMKKPKESFFGKAKGLGEFKREEIDRFS' A
#
# COMPACT_ATOMS: atom_id res chain seq x y z
N MET A 1 7.85 18.76 16.74
CA MET A 1 6.83 18.95 17.79
C MET A 1 6.09 17.63 17.96
N PRO A 2 6.00 17.07 19.17
CA PRO A 2 5.08 15.96 19.42
C PRO A 2 3.65 16.50 19.44
N THR A 3 2.79 15.95 18.59
CA THR A 3 1.35 16.23 18.61
C THR A 3 0.68 15.11 19.40
N ASN A 4 0.15 15.43 20.58
CA ASN A 4 -0.63 14.47 21.36
C ASN A 4 -2.05 14.42 20.81
N ILE A 5 -2.48 13.23 20.37
CA ILE A 5 -3.82 12.99 19.84
C ILE A 5 -4.57 12.19 20.89
N ILE A 6 -5.74 12.69 21.30
CA ILE A 6 -6.63 11.92 22.17
C ILE A 6 -7.37 10.92 21.31
N LEU A 7 -7.22 9.64 21.64
CA LEU A 7 -7.88 8.53 20.95
C LEU A 7 -8.90 7.88 21.89
N LYS A 8 -9.96 7.31 21.32
CA LYS A 8 -10.84 6.40 22.06
C LYS A 8 -10.07 5.12 22.38
N ASP A 9 -10.36 4.52 23.54
CA ASP A 9 -9.69 3.30 23.99
C ASP A 9 -9.81 2.15 22.98
N GLU A 10 -10.98 2.01 22.35
CA GLU A 10 -11.21 1.01 21.29
C GLU A 10 -10.27 1.20 20.09
N THR A 11 -10.10 2.45 19.64
CA THR A 11 -9.21 2.78 18.53
C THR A 11 -7.75 2.50 18.89
N PHE A 12 -7.35 2.80 20.12
CA PHE A 12 -6.02 2.49 20.62
C PHE A 12 -5.75 0.98 20.66
N PHE A 13 -6.71 0.20 21.17
CA PHE A 13 -6.61 -1.26 21.22
C PHE A 13 -6.46 -1.86 19.82
N LEU A 14 -7.29 -1.39 18.87
CA LEU A 14 -7.24 -1.82 17.48
C LEU A 14 -5.87 -1.53 16.83
N LEU A 15 -5.34 -0.31 17.02
CA LEU A 15 -4.03 0.08 16.51
C LEU A 15 -2.90 -0.77 17.10
N LYS A 16 -2.99 -1.12 18.39
CA LYS A 16 -2.01 -1.98 19.05
C LYS A 16 -2.02 -3.40 18.48
N MET A 17 -3.21 -3.97 18.29
CA MET A 17 -3.37 -5.29 17.67
C MET A 17 -2.82 -5.30 16.25
N MET A 18 -3.18 -4.32 15.42
CA MET A 18 -2.67 -4.19 14.05
C MET A 18 -1.15 -3.97 14.00
N ALA A 19 -0.59 -3.24 14.95
CA ALA A 19 0.86 -3.06 15.03
C ALA A 19 1.60 -4.38 15.27
N GLN A 20 1.02 -5.27 16.08
CA GLN A 20 1.54 -6.62 16.31
C GLN A 20 1.40 -7.49 15.07
N GLU A 21 0.22 -7.53 14.44
CA GLU A 21 -0.04 -8.30 13.22
C GLU A 21 0.90 -7.89 12.07
N PHE A 22 1.17 -6.60 11.94
CA PHE A 22 2.04 -6.08 10.89
C PHE A 22 3.53 -6.04 11.26
N GLY A 23 3.89 -6.35 12.50
CA GLY A 23 5.27 -6.27 12.99
C GLY A 23 5.87 -4.86 12.91
N THR A 24 5.05 -3.83 13.10
CA THR A 24 5.49 -2.43 12.97
C THR A 24 5.93 -1.83 14.31
N GLU A 25 7.09 -1.16 14.31
CA GLU A 25 7.69 -0.54 15.51
C GLU A 25 6.97 0.72 16.01
N SER A 26 6.04 1.29 15.23
CA SER A 26 5.36 2.54 15.56
C SER A 26 3.96 2.57 14.95
N TYR A 27 3.00 3.16 15.67
CA TYR A 27 1.64 3.37 15.20
C TYR A 27 1.58 4.19 13.91
N ASP A 28 2.50 5.12 13.68
CA ASP A 28 2.58 5.86 12.41
C ASP A 28 2.89 4.93 11.23
N LYS A 29 3.81 3.96 11.43
CA LYS A 29 4.13 2.94 10.41
C LYS A 29 2.92 2.04 10.16
N THR A 30 2.17 1.67 11.21
CA THR A 30 0.93 0.89 11.10
C THR A 30 -0.11 1.63 10.25
N ILE A 31 -0.37 2.90 10.56
CA ILE A 31 -1.35 3.74 9.84
C ILE A 31 -0.95 3.90 8.36
N ARG A 32 0.33 4.20 8.08
CA ARG A 32 0.83 4.31 6.70
C ARG A 32 0.65 3.02 5.90
N LYS A 33 0.87 1.87 6.55
CA LYS A 33 0.67 0.56 5.91
C LYS A 33 -0.79 0.31 5.57
N LEU A 34 -1.72 0.58 6.50
CA LEU A 34 -3.17 0.49 6.26
C LEU A 34 -3.61 1.36 5.08
N ILE A 35 -3.17 2.61 5.05
CA ILE A 35 -3.49 3.53 3.95
C ILE A 35 -2.94 3.01 2.62
N ARG A 36 -1.71 2.48 2.62
CA ARG A 36 -1.08 1.92 1.42
C ARG A 36 -1.84 0.70 0.91
N GLU A 37 -2.25 -0.21 1.79
CA GLU A 37 -3.04 -1.39 1.42
C GLU A 37 -4.42 -1.01 0.91
N MET A 38 -5.09 -0.04 1.55
CA MET A 38 -6.39 0.46 1.10
C MET A 38 -6.32 1.14 -0.28
N LYS A 39 -5.23 1.87 -0.56
CA LYS A 39 -5.02 2.54 -1.86
C LYS A 39 -4.47 1.61 -2.93
N LYS A 40 -3.94 0.43 -2.57
CA LYS A 40 -3.40 -0.51 -3.55
C LYS A 40 -4.58 -1.15 -4.29
N PRO A 41 -4.62 -1.07 -5.63
CA PRO A 41 -5.65 -1.78 -6.38
C PRO A 41 -5.51 -3.28 -6.13
N LYS A 42 -6.64 -3.97 -5.92
CA LYS A 42 -6.69 -5.41 -5.63
C LYS A 42 -6.03 -6.25 -6.73
N GLU A 43 -6.02 -5.73 -7.96
CA GLU A 43 -5.31 -6.31 -9.10
C GLU A 43 -4.53 -5.23 -9.86
N SER A 44 -3.39 -5.62 -10.44
CA SER A 44 -2.73 -4.79 -11.44
C SER A 44 -3.57 -4.76 -12.71
N PHE A 45 -4.00 -3.57 -13.12
CA PHE A 45 -4.65 -3.36 -14.43
C PHE A 45 -3.63 -3.18 -15.57
N PHE A 46 -2.34 -3.23 -15.27
CA PHE A 46 -1.29 -3.16 -16.29
C PHE A 46 -1.40 -4.38 -17.22
N GLY A 47 -1.72 -4.14 -18.50
CA GLY A 47 -1.96 -5.19 -19.49
C GLY A 47 -3.33 -5.89 -19.41
N LYS A 48 -4.23 -5.51 -18.48
CA LYS A 48 -5.58 -6.11 -18.35
C LYS A 48 -6.71 -5.31 -19.01
N ALA A 49 -6.39 -4.24 -19.74
CA ALA A 49 -7.41 -3.51 -20.48
C ALA A 49 -7.97 -4.43 -21.58
N LYS A 50 -9.28 -4.75 -21.50
CA LYS A 50 -9.99 -5.52 -22.52
C LYS A 50 -9.78 -4.85 -23.90
N GLY A 51 -9.07 -5.53 -24.79
CA GLY A 51 -8.78 -5.05 -26.15
C GLY A 51 -7.34 -4.57 -26.39
N LEU A 52 -6.52 -4.41 -25.36
CA LEU A 52 -5.08 -4.23 -25.51
C LEU A 52 -4.42 -5.62 -25.42
N GLY A 53 -3.81 -6.07 -26.53
CA GLY A 53 -3.07 -7.33 -26.57
C GLY A 53 -1.93 -7.36 -25.54
N GLU A 54 -1.37 -8.54 -25.29
CA GLU A 54 -0.20 -8.70 -24.41
C GLU A 54 0.90 -7.71 -24.81
N PHE A 55 1.37 -6.92 -23.86
CA PHE A 55 2.48 -6.00 -24.08
C PHE A 55 3.73 -6.81 -24.41
N LYS A 56 4.12 -6.82 -25.69
CA LYS A 56 5.43 -7.28 -26.14
C LYS A 56 6.35 -6.08 -26.22
N ARG A 57 7.47 -6.14 -25.51
CA ARG A 57 8.53 -5.15 -25.63
C ARG A 57 9.14 -5.30 -27.03
N GLU A 58 8.97 -4.30 -27.88
CA GLU A 58 9.74 -4.24 -29.12
C GLU A 58 11.21 -3.96 -28.76
N GLU A 59 12.09 -4.92 -29.07
CA GLU A 59 13.52 -4.70 -29.08
C GLU A 59 13.86 -3.84 -30.30
N ILE A 60 13.74 -2.53 -30.14
CA ILE A 60 14.24 -1.58 -31.15
C ILE A 60 15.75 -1.50 -30.95
N ASP A 61 16.52 -2.15 -31.82
CA ASP A 61 17.94 -1.89 -31.94
C ASP A 61 18.12 -0.49 -32.56
N ARG A 62 18.39 0.50 -31.72
CA ARG A 62 18.57 1.90 -32.13
C ARG A 62 19.99 2.21 -32.59
N PHE A 63 20.84 1.18 -32.72
CA PHE A 63 22.27 1.34 -32.99
C PHE A 63 22.75 0.58 -34.24
N SER A 64 21.84 0.07 -35.08
CA SER A 64 22.17 -0.46 -36.42
C SER A 64 22.32 0.64 -37.47
#